data_AF-A0A518K4L3-F1
#
_entry.id   AF-A0A518K4L3-F1
#
_cell.length_a   1.000
_cell.length_b   1.000
_cell.length_c   1.000
_cell.angle_alpha   90.00
_cell.angle_beta   90.00
_cell.angle_gamma   90.00
#
_symmetry.space_group_name_H-M   'P 1'
#
loop_
_entity.id
_entity.type
_entity.pdbx_description
1 polymer ?
#
loop_
_entity_poly.entity_id
_entity_poly.type
_entity_poly.pdbx_seq_one_letter_code
_entity_poly.pdbx_strand_id
1 'polypeptide(L)'
;MKRTNVNAVVDALAAVEAMVLLSTGLLIWWRLPPGTGHSTTVWSLDRHQWGDLHAWVAMAMVVTLLVHLALHWKWIVCVLSGQDTATKRRRQLAGLVTLGAVLFAAASPFIAPIEVRQQAARGHGPQAESALSVDHEAGRLSLNGRMTVGEAAGVLGKSFVDLEAQIGLPGGVSEEERLGPLARELGISMAELRERLAQ
;
A
#
# COMPACT_ATOMS: atom_id res chain seq x y z
N MET A 1 36.31 20.19 -15.81
CA MET A 1 35.59 21.29 -15.12
C MET A 1 36.32 21.63 -13.83
N LYS A 2 36.27 22.88 -13.34
CA LYS A 2 36.83 23.23 -12.02
C LYS A 2 36.04 22.52 -10.91
N ARG A 3 36.70 22.07 -9.84
CA ARG A 3 36.05 21.38 -8.71
C ARG A 3 34.88 22.18 -8.13
N THR A 4 35.03 23.50 -8.02
CA THR A 4 33.97 24.41 -7.56
C THR A 4 32.70 24.31 -8.40
N ASN A 5 32.83 24.14 -9.72
CA ASN A 5 31.68 24.02 -10.60
C ASN A 5 30.98 22.67 -10.40
N VAL A 6 31.74 21.59 -10.18
CA VAL A 6 31.17 20.26 -9.89
C VAL A 6 30.39 20.29 -8.59
N ASN A 7 30.96 20.88 -7.53
CA ASN A 7 30.26 21.04 -6.25
C ASN A 7 28.98 21.86 -6.42
N ALA A 8 29.04 23.00 -7.11
CA ALA A 8 27.86 23.85 -7.34
C ALA A 8 26.74 23.10 -8.10
N VAL A 9 27.08 22.26 -9.07
CA VAL A 9 26.10 21.45 -9.82
C VAL A 9 25.47 20.39 -8.92
N VAL A 10 26.28 19.67 -8.12
CA VAL A 10 25.76 18.64 -7.20
C VAL A 10 24.87 19.27 -6.12
N ASP A 11 25.26 20.43 -5.60
CA ASP A 11 24.48 21.15 -4.59
C ASP A 11 23.16 21.68 -5.18
N ALA A 12 23.18 22.21 -6.40
CA ALA A 12 21.98 22.63 -7.09
C ALA A 12 21.04 21.45 -7.40
N LEU A 13 21.60 20.31 -7.83
CA LEU A 13 20.84 19.08 -8.06
C LEU A 13 20.16 18.62 -6.77
N ALA A 14 20.91 18.53 -5.66
CA ALA A 14 20.37 18.15 -4.36
C ALA A 14 19.26 19.11 -3.91
N ALA A 15 19.42 20.42 -4.14
CA ALA A 15 18.39 21.41 -3.80
C ALA A 15 17.10 21.20 -4.62
N VAL A 16 17.21 20.91 -5.92
CA VAL A 16 16.06 20.61 -6.77
C VAL A 16 15.36 19.33 -6.33
N GLU A 17 16.11 18.25 -6.10
CA GLU A 17 15.57 16.97 -5.61
C GLU A 17 14.84 17.14 -4.27
N ALA A 18 15.41 17.92 -3.34
CA ALA A 18 14.76 18.26 -2.07
C ALA A 18 13.42 18.97 -2.27
N MET A 19 13.35 19.95 -3.18
CA MET A 19 12.12 20.67 -3.47
C MET A 19 11.06 19.77 -4.08
N VAL A 20 11.45 18.85 -4.96
CA VAL A 20 10.52 17.87 -5.56
C VAL A 20 9.99 16.92 -4.48
N LEU A 21 10.85 16.40 -3.60
CA LEU A 21 10.44 15.54 -2.49
C LEU A 21 9.49 16.23 -1.52
N LEU A 22 9.81 17.46 -1.10
CA LEU A 22 8.94 18.25 -0.25
C LEU A 22 7.59 18.48 -0.91
N SER A 23 7.57 18.88 -2.17
CA SER A 23 6.33 19.16 -2.91
C SER A 23 5.47 17.92 -3.08
N THR A 24 6.06 16.79 -3.49
CA THR A 24 5.35 15.52 -3.69
C THR A 24 4.90 14.91 -2.36
N GLY A 25 5.71 15.00 -1.31
CA GLY A 25 5.34 14.56 0.04
C GLY A 25 4.14 15.34 0.60
N LEU A 26 4.15 16.67 0.46
CA LEU A 26 3.03 17.53 0.84
C LEU A 26 1.78 17.26 0.00
N LEU A 27 1.93 17.03 -1.30
CA LEU A 27 0.82 16.66 -2.19
C LEU A 27 0.17 15.35 -1.75
N ILE A 28 0.97 14.31 -1.51
CA ILE A 28 0.50 12.99 -1.05
C ILE A 28 -0.15 13.09 0.33
N TRP A 29 0.38 13.94 1.22
CA TRP A 29 -0.17 14.09 2.57
C TRP A 29 -1.48 14.87 2.60
N TRP A 30 -1.57 15.98 1.87
CA TRP A 30 -2.74 16.87 1.91
C TRP A 30 -3.82 16.57 0.87
N ARG A 31 -3.43 16.33 -0.39
CA ARG A 31 -4.38 16.21 -1.51
C ARG A 31 -4.84 14.79 -1.76
N LEU A 32 -4.04 13.80 -1.37
CA LEU A 32 -4.32 12.38 -1.62
C LEU A 32 -4.34 11.58 -0.31
N PRO A 33 -5.17 11.90 0.69
CA PRO A 33 -5.13 11.25 2.00
C PRO A 33 -5.30 9.72 1.92
N PRO A 34 -4.73 8.97 2.89
CA PRO A 34 -4.81 7.51 2.90
C PRO A 34 -6.27 7.02 2.94
N GLY A 35 -6.59 6.00 2.14
CA GLY A 35 -7.94 5.44 2.01
C GLY A 35 -8.75 5.96 0.81
N THR A 36 -8.26 6.96 0.08
CA THR A 36 -8.90 7.46 -1.16
C THR A 36 -8.64 6.57 -2.39
N GLY A 37 -7.68 5.65 -2.34
CA GLY A 37 -7.43 4.70 -3.43
C GLY A 37 -7.25 5.40 -4.78
N HIS A 38 -8.06 5.00 -5.76
CA HIS A 38 -8.06 5.57 -7.12
C HIS A 38 -9.14 6.65 -7.34
N SER A 39 -9.94 7.00 -6.31
CA SER A 39 -11.07 7.93 -6.49
C SER A 39 -10.64 9.40 -6.58
N THR A 40 -9.45 9.73 -6.09
CA THR A 40 -8.88 11.08 -6.15
C THR A 40 -7.58 11.04 -6.96
N THR A 41 -7.52 11.82 -8.03
CA THR A 41 -6.33 11.95 -8.86
C THR A 41 -5.87 13.40 -8.93
N VAL A 42 -4.57 13.61 -9.06
CA VAL A 42 -3.96 14.92 -9.36
C VAL A 42 -3.15 14.75 -10.64
N TRP A 43 -3.49 15.51 -11.67
CA TRP A 43 -2.92 15.36 -13.03
C TRP A 43 -3.06 13.95 -13.59
N SER A 44 -4.22 13.33 -13.36
CA SER A 44 -4.53 11.96 -13.77
C SER A 44 -3.64 10.89 -13.13
N LEU A 45 -2.88 11.25 -12.10
CA LEU A 45 -2.09 10.33 -11.31
C LEU A 45 -2.74 10.10 -9.94
N ASP A 46 -2.85 8.83 -9.55
CA ASP A 46 -3.37 8.42 -8.24
C ASP A 46 -2.29 8.50 -7.13
N ARG A 47 -2.69 8.19 -5.89
CA ARG A 47 -1.79 8.19 -4.73
C ARG A 47 -0.59 7.26 -4.88
N HIS A 48 -0.77 6.09 -5.48
CA HIS A 48 0.31 5.12 -5.65
C HIS A 48 1.32 5.63 -6.67
N GLN A 49 0.84 6.16 -7.80
CA GLN A 49 1.72 6.69 -8.85
C GLN A 49 2.54 7.91 -8.36
N TRP A 50 1.91 8.82 -7.60
CA TRP A 50 2.65 9.90 -6.93
C TRP A 50 3.64 9.36 -5.90
N GLY A 51 3.27 8.30 -5.18
CA GLY A 51 4.14 7.59 -4.25
C GLY A 51 5.37 6.98 -4.93
N ASP A 52 5.19 6.35 -6.09
CA ASP A 52 6.27 5.77 -6.88
C ASP A 52 7.24 6.86 -7.37
N LEU A 53 6.71 7.97 -7.90
CA LEU A 53 7.53 9.11 -8.28
C LEU A 53 8.32 9.66 -7.10
N HIS A 54 7.67 9.86 -5.95
CA HIS A 54 8.33 10.32 -4.72
C HIS A 54 9.45 9.37 -4.30
N ALA A 55 9.21 8.05 -4.34
CA ALA A 55 10.19 7.04 -3.99
C ALA A 55 11.41 7.04 -4.93
N TRP A 56 11.20 7.16 -6.25
CA TRP A 56 12.30 7.22 -7.22
C TRP A 56 13.16 8.47 -7.05
N VAL A 57 12.54 9.63 -6.81
CA VAL A 57 13.28 10.87 -6.52
C VAL A 57 14.03 10.75 -5.19
N ALA A 58 13.45 10.08 -4.19
CA ALA A 58 14.12 9.86 -2.90
C ALA A 58 15.37 8.98 -3.07
N MET A 59 15.29 7.95 -3.91
CA MET A 59 16.43 7.10 -4.26
C MET A 59 17.54 7.90 -4.96
N ALA A 60 17.17 8.74 -5.94
CA ALA A 60 18.12 9.61 -6.63
C ALA A 60 18.82 10.58 -5.65
N MET A 61 18.04 11.20 -4.76
CA MET A 61 18.55 12.09 -3.71
C MET A 61 19.56 11.41 -2.78
N VAL A 62 19.34 10.14 -2.41
CA VAL A 62 20.31 9.38 -1.61
C VAL A 62 21.65 9.28 -2.35
N VAL A 63 21.63 8.96 -3.66
CA VAL A 63 22.85 8.89 -4.47
C VAL A 63 23.53 10.26 -4.56
N THR A 64 22.77 11.33 -4.82
CA THR A 64 23.29 12.70 -4.88
C THR A 64 23.92 13.10 -3.55
N LEU A 65 23.30 12.77 -2.41
CA LEU A 65 23.84 13.06 -1.08
C LEU A 65 25.14 12.30 -0.77
N LEU A 66 25.27 11.05 -1.23
CA LEU A 66 26.52 10.29 -1.09
C LEU A 66 27.66 10.97 -1.87
N VAL A 67 27.39 11.41 -3.10
CA VAL A 67 28.35 12.15 -3.93
C VAL A 67 28.69 13.50 -3.27
N HIS A 68 27.69 14.25 -2.82
CA HIS A 68 27.88 15.51 -2.10
C HIS A 68 28.77 15.31 -0.86
N LEU A 69 28.51 14.29 -0.04
CA LEU A 69 29.31 13.99 1.15
C LEU A 69 30.77 13.66 0.79
N ALA A 70 30.99 12.88 -0.26
CA ALA A 70 32.33 12.55 -0.75
C ALA A 70 33.10 13.79 -1.21
N LEU A 71 32.43 14.70 -1.93
CA LEU A 71 33.02 15.97 -2.39
C LEU A 71 33.35 16.92 -1.22
N HIS A 72 32.53 16.91 -0.17
CA HIS A 72 32.69 17.77 1.00
C HIS A 72 33.49 17.13 2.15
N TRP A 73 34.03 15.92 1.97
CA TRP A 73 34.73 15.15 3.00
C TRP A 73 35.83 15.93 3.74
N LYS A 74 36.63 16.72 3.01
CA LYS A 74 37.72 17.51 3.62
C LYS A 74 37.18 18.61 4.56
N TRP A 75 36.05 19.23 4.20
CA TRP A 75 35.37 20.20 5.05
C TRP A 75 34.81 19.51 6.30
N ILE A 76 34.21 18.33 6.15
CA ILE A 76 33.69 17.53 7.28
C ILE A 76 34.80 17.20 8.27
N VAL A 77 35.94 16.68 7.78
CA VAL A 77 37.09 16.36 8.63
C VAL A 77 37.61 17.62 9.34
N CYS A 78 37.70 18.75 8.64
CA CYS A 78 38.12 20.02 9.23
C CYS A 78 37.15 20.48 10.34
N VAL A 79 35.84 20.44 10.05
CA VAL A 79 34.80 20.80 11.02
C VAL A 79 34.87 19.88 12.23
N LEU A 80 34.99 18.56 12.07
CA LEU A 80 35.05 17.61 13.18
C LEU A 80 36.35 17.70 14.00
N SER A 81 37.47 18.06 13.36
CA SER A 81 38.81 18.03 13.96
C SER A 81 39.24 19.34 14.63
N GLY A 82 38.48 20.43 14.42
CA GLY A 82 38.76 21.80 14.90
C GLY A 82 39.43 21.92 16.27
N GLN A 83 40.22 22.99 16.43
CA GLN A 83 41.34 23.12 17.38
C GLN A 83 40.97 23.14 18.86
N ASP A 84 39.72 23.44 19.19
CA ASP A 84 39.29 23.68 20.57
C ASP A 84 38.96 22.36 21.30
N THR A 85 39.83 21.91 22.19
CA THR A 85 39.80 20.56 22.77
C THR A 85 38.57 20.31 23.65
N ALA A 86 38.03 21.36 24.29
CA ALA A 86 36.84 21.29 25.13
C ALA A 86 35.57 20.95 24.34
N THR A 87 35.43 21.47 23.12
CA THR A 87 34.26 21.23 22.25
C THR A 87 34.50 20.11 21.23
N LYS A 88 35.77 19.73 20.99
CA LYS A 88 36.16 18.64 20.08
C LYS A 88 35.49 17.32 20.41
N ARG A 89 35.52 16.87 21.68
CA ARG A 89 34.90 15.60 22.10
C ARG A 89 33.39 15.59 21.88
N ARG A 90 32.71 16.69 22.23
CA ARG A 90 31.25 16.84 22.04
C ARG A 90 30.88 16.80 20.56
N ARG A 91 31.64 17.48 19.70
CA ARG A 91 31.39 17.50 18.26
C ARG A 91 31.62 16.14 17.60
N GLN A 92 32.66 15.41 18.01
CA GLN A 92 32.91 14.06 17.53
C GLN A 92 31.81 13.08 17.97
N LEU A 93 31.39 13.15 19.24
CA LEU A 93 30.25 12.37 19.74
C LEU A 93 28.96 12.70 19.00
N ALA A 94 28.65 13.98 18.80
CA ALA A 94 27.48 14.41 18.04
C ALA A 94 27.54 13.87 16.60
N GLY A 95 28.68 14.00 15.91
CA GLY A 95 28.86 13.45 14.57
C GLY A 95 28.68 11.94 14.50
N LEU A 96 29.20 11.18 15.48
CA LEU A 96 29.04 9.73 15.57
C LEU A 96 27.59 9.34 15.81
N VAL A 97 26.89 10.03 16.72
CA VAL A 97 25.47 9.80 17.00
C VAL A 97 24.62 10.10 15.76
N THR A 98 24.87 11.22 15.08
CA THR A 98 24.14 11.57 13.85
C THR A 98 24.38 10.53 12.74
N LEU A 99 25.63 10.12 12.52
CA LEU A 99 25.94 9.08 11.54
C LEU A 99 25.26 7.75 11.89
N GLY A 100 25.33 7.34 13.15
CA GLY A 100 24.66 6.13 13.64
C GLY A 100 23.15 6.18 13.43
N ALA A 101 22.51 7.32 13.73
CA ALA A 101 21.08 7.51 13.51
C ALA A 101 20.70 7.43 12.01
N VAL A 102 21.49 8.02 11.12
CA VAL A 102 21.28 7.95 9.67
C VAL A 102 21.40 6.51 9.17
N LEU A 103 22.44 5.78 9.60
CA LEU A 103 22.62 4.37 9.23
C LEU A 103 21.49 3.49 9.76
N PHE A 104 21.03 3.72 10.99
CA PHE A 104 19.88 3.02 11.55
C PHE A 104 18.60 3.29 10.76
N ALA A 105 18.32 4.55 10.43
CA ALA A 105 17.15 4.91 9.63
C ALA A 105 17.19 4.29 8.22
N ALA A 106 18.37 4.23 7.60
CA ALA A 106 18.56 3.58 6.30
C ALA A 106 18.41 2.05 6.38
N ALA A 107 18.83 1.41 7.48
CA ALA A 107 18.74 -0.03 7.69
C ALA A 107 17.35 -0.49 8.17
N SER A 108 16.59 0.40 8.82
CA SER A 108 15.26 0.14 9.40
C SER A 108 14.31 -0.66 8.47
N PRO A 109 14.15 -0.31 7.19
CA PRO A 109 13.23 -1.04 6.29
C PRO A 109 13.61 -2.50 6.07
N PHE A 110 14.87 -2.88 6.28
CA PHE A 110 15.36 -4.25 6.11
C PHE A 110 15.21 -5.09 7.37
N ILE A 111 15.04 -4.46 8.53
CA ILE A 111 14.96 -5.11 9.85
C ILE A 111 13.50 -5.17 10.33
N ALA A 112 12.67 -4.21 9.92
CA ALA A 112 11.29 -4.11 10.34
C ALA A 112 10.48 -5.37 9.92
N PRO A 113 9.78 -6.04 10.87
CA PRO A 113 8.96 -7.19 10.55
C PRO A 113 7.78 -6.78 9.65
N ILE A 114 7.43 -7.65 8.70
CA ILE A 114 6.25 -7.46 7.86
C ILE A 114 5.01 -7.84 8.68
N GLU A 115 4.35 -6.83 9.24
CA GLU A 115 3.09 -7.01 9.93
C GLU A 115 1.95 -7.07 8.92
N VAL A 116 1.49 -8.27 8.57
CA VAL A 116 0.23 -8.44 7.84
C VAL A 116 -0.92 -8.17 8.79
N ARG A 117 -1.42 -6.93 8.81
CA ARG A 117 -2.65 -6.60 9.53
C ARG A 117 -3.79 -7.38 8.89
N GLN A 118 -4.19 -8.51 9.51
CA GLN A 118 -5.50 -9.11 9.26
C GLN A 118 -6.54 -8.08 9.70
N GLN A 119 -7.06 -7.32 8.75
CA GLN A 119 -8.28 -6.55 8.95
C GLN A 119 -9.37 -7.58 9.28
N ALA A 120 -9.66 -7.73 10.57
CA ALA A 120 -10.90 -8.32 11.03
C ALA A 120 -12.03 -7.68 10.23
N ALA A 121 -12.84 -8.52 9.59
CA ALA A 121 -14.03 -8.14 8.85
C ALA A 121 -14.88 -7.18 9.70
N ARG A 122 -14.67 -5.88 9.52
CA ARG A 122 -15.59 -4.85 10.03
C ARG A 122 -16.53 -4.56 8.88
N GLY A 123 -17.76 -5.01 9.10
CA GLY A 123 -18.85 -4.95 8.13
C GLY A 123 -18.99 -3.57 7.50
N HIS A 124 -19.16 -3.58 6.18
CA HIS A 124 -19.80 -2.47 5.49
C HIS A 124 -21.24 -2.39 5.98
N GLY A 125 -21.56 -1.33 6.73
CA GLY A 125 -22.94 -0.92 6.98
C GLY A 125 -23.57 -0.39 5.68
N PRO A 126 -24.89 -0.49 5.53
CA PRO A 126 -25.57 -0.22 4.26
C PRO A 126 -25.62 1.29 4.01
N GLN A 127 -25.08 1.75 2.88
CA GLN A 127 -25.52 2.99 2.26
C GLN A 127 -26.43 2.62 1.10
N ALA A 128 -27.71 2.84 1.34
CA ALA A 128 -28.78 2.70 0.38
C ALA A 128 -28.70 3.81 -0.68
N GLU A 129 -29.32 3.50 -1.83
CA GLU A 129 -29.81 4.42 -2.86
C GLU A 129 -28.83 4.85 -3.96
N SER A 130 -28.67 3.96 -4.94
CA SER A 130 -28.81 4.34 -6.35
C SER A 130 -29.45 3.17 -7.11
N ALA A 131 -30.77 3.17 -7.10
CA ALA A 131 -31.62 2.15 -7.70
C ALA A 131 -31.61 2.21 -9.24
N LEU A 132 -31.96 1.06 -9.81
CA LEU A 132 -32.38 0.80 -11.19
C LEU A 132 -31.27 0.55 -12.21
N SER A 133 -30.83 -0.71 -12.28
CA SER A 133 -30.91 -1.58 -13.49
C SER A 133 -29.77 -2.61 -13.67
N VAL A 134 -29.09 -3.07 -12.59
CA VAL A 134 -28.01 -4.09 -12.73
C VAL A 134 -27.97 -5.10 -11.55
N ASP A 135 -29.12 -5.61 -11.09
CA ASP A 135 -29.15 -6.36 -9.82
C ASP A 135 -28.95 -7.89 -9.92
N HIS A 136 -28.95 -8.50 -11.11
CA HIS A 136 -28.71 -9.95 -11.23
C HIS A 136 -27.22 -10.33 -11.35
N GLU A 137 -26.39 -9.49 -11.97
CA GLU A 137 -24.94 -9.73 -12.13
C GLU A 137 -24.17 -9.48 -10.81
N ALA A 138 -24.54 -8.43 -10.07
CA ALA A 138 -23.91 -8.06 -8.81
C ALA A 138 -24.16 -9.11 -7.70
N GLY A 139 -25.37 -9.66 -7.62
CA GLY A 139 -25.70 -10.76 -6.71
C GLY A 139 -24.85 -12.00 -6.98
N ARG A 140 -24.65 -12.35 -8.26
CA ARG A 140 -23.80 -13.47 -8.71
C ARG A 140 -22.33 -13.31 -8.31
N LEU A 141 -21.80 -12.09 -8.42
CA LEU A 141 -20.42 -11.76 -8.05
C LEU A 141 -20.23 -11.65 -6.52
N SER A 142 -21.30 -11.38 -5.77
CA SER A 142 -21.29 -11.27 -4.30
C SER A 142 -21.27 -12.64 -3.60
N LEU A 143 -21.65 -13.73 -4.27
CA LEU A 143 -21.63 -15.07 -3.69
C LEU A 143 -20.19 -15.49 -3.37
N ASN A 144 -19.90 -15.83 -2.13
CA ASN A 144 -18.58 -16.27 -1.70
C ASN A 144 -18.64 -17.69 -1.11
N GLY A 145 -17.52 -18.43 -1.15
CA GLY A 145 -17.47 -19.81 -0.63
C GLY A 145 -17.58 -19.94 0.90
N ARG A 146 -17.64 -18.83 1.64
CA ARG A 146 -17.87 -18.80 3.09
C ARG A 146 -19.35 -18.62 3.44
N MET A 147 -20.19 -18.21 2.48
CA MET A 147 -21.63 -18.08 2.67
C MET A 147 -22.29 -19.44 2.79
N THR A 148 -23.38 -19.49 3.56
CA THR A 148 -24.25 -20.67 3.62
C THR A 148 -25.21 -20.73 2.44
N VAL A 149 -25.82 -21.89 2.20
CA VAL A 149 -26.85 -22.06 1.17
C VAL A 149 -28.05 -21.14 1.46
N GLY A 150 -28.45 -20.99 2.72
CA GLY A 150 -29.51 -20.06 3.13
C GLY A 150 -29.16 -18.59 2.89
N GLU A 151 -27.93 -18.17 3.20
CA GLU A 151 -27.46 -16.81 2.92
C GLU A 151 -27.40 -16.53 1.40
N ALA A 152 -26.97 -17.52 0.61
CA ALA A 152 -26.93 -17.42 -0.83
C ALA A 152 -28.33 -17.31 -1.46
N ALA A 153 -29.30 -18.07 -0.95
CA ALA A 153 -30.71 -17.98 -1.36
C ALA A 153 -31.29 -16.58 -1.08
N GLY A 154 -31.00 -16.04 0.10
CA GLY A 154 -31.39 -14.68 0.47
C GLY A 154 -30.78 -13.60 -0.45
N VAL A 155 -29.51 -13.73 -0.83
CA VAL A 155 -28.84 -12.80 -1.77
C VAL A 155 -29.40 -12.89 -3.19
N LEU A 156 -29.84 -14.08 -3.61
CA LEU A 156 -30.44 -14.30 -4.92
C LEU A 156 -31.96 -14.02 -4.94
N GLY A 157 -32.57 -13.72 -3.80
CA GLY A 157 -34.01 -13.53 -3.67
C GLY A 157 -34.82 -14.80 -3.97
N LYS A 158 -34.20 -15.98 -3.87
CA LYS A 158 -34.81 -17.29 -4.15
C LYS A 158 -35.13 -18.02 -2.85
N SER A 159 -36.13 -18.90 -2.87
CA SER A 159 -36.37 -19.78 -1.72
C SER A 159 -35.33 -20.91 -1.69
N PHE A 160 -35.02 -21.41 -0.49
CA PHE A 160 -34.09 -22.52 -0.31
C PHE A 160 -34.50 -23.77 -1.12
N VAL A 161 -35.80 -24.03 -1.19
CA VAL A 161 -36.40 -25.16 -1.94
C VAL A 161 -36.17 -25.02 -3.45
N ASP A 162 -36.26 -23.81 -4.00
CA ASP A 162 -36.00 -23.56 -5.41
C ASP A 162 -34.52 -23.72 -5.76
N LEU A 163 -33.63 -23.33 -4.83
CA LEU A 163 -32.18 -23.46 -4.97
C LEU A 163 -31.75 -24.94 -4.94
N GLU A 164 -32.33 -25.74 -4.05
CA GLU A 164 -32.04 -27.18 -3.91
C GLU A 164 -32.41 -27.95 -5.19
N ALA A 165 -33.59 -27.66 -5.76
CA ALA A 165 -34.06 -28.28 -6.99
C ALA A 165 -33.14 -27.97 -8.20
N GLN A 166 -32.52 -26.78 -8.21
CA GLN A 166 -31.70 -26.30 -9.32
C GLN A 166 -30.25 -26.79 -9.27
N ILE A 167 -29.70 -27.01 -8.08
CA ILE A 167 -28.31 -27.48 -7.91
C ILE A 167 -28.21 -29.01 -8.11
N GLY A 168 -29.34 -29.74 -8.11
CA GLY A 168 -29.35 -31.19 -8.31
C GLY A 168 -28.61 -31.92 -7.18
N LEU A 169 -28.82 -31.47 -5.94
CA LEU A 169 -28.17 -32.05 -4.77
C LEU A 169 -28.81 -33.42 -4.46
N PRO A 170 -28.03 -34.50 -4.26
CA PRO A 170 -28.56 -35.71 -3.67
C PRO A 170 -29.04 -35.37 -2.26
N GLY A 171 -30.36 -35.49 -2.04
CA GLY A 171 -31.09 -34.90 -0.91
C GLY A 171 -30.39 -35.06 0.45
N GLY A 172 -30.24 -33.93 1.15
CA GLY A 172 -29.66 -33.88 2.50
C GLY A 172 -28.86 -32.63 2.86
N VAL A 173 -28.83 -31.60 2.01
CA VAL A 173 -28.09 -30.35 2.29
C VAL A 173 -28.88 -29.47 3.26
N SER A 174 -28.21 -28.96 4.29
CA SER A 174 -28.80 -28.06 5.28
C SER A 174 -28.61 -26.59 4.87
N GLU A 175 -29.53 -25.70 5.27
CA GLU A 175 -29.43 -24.25 5.04
C GLU A 175 -28.12 -23.64 5.60
N GLU A 176 -27.51 -24.31 6.57
CA GLU A 176 -26.28 -23.90 7.27
C GLU A 176 -24.99 -24.33 6.54
N GLU A 177 -25.12 -25.15 5.49
CA GLU A 177 -23.97 -25.68 4.77
C GLU A 177 -23.30 -24.61 3.92
N ARG A 178 -21.96 -24.60 3.88
CA ARG A 178 -21.19 -23.56 3.18
C ARG A 178 -20.99 -23.91 1.72
N LEU A 179 -21.13 -22.92 0.84
CA LEU A 179 -20.96 -23.09 -0.61
C LEU A 179 -19.56 -23.58 -1.02
N GLY A 180 -18.51 -23.22 -0.29
CA GLY A 180 -17.12 -23.58 -0.62
C GLY A 180 -16.77 -25.06 -0.42
N PRO A 181 -17.07 -25.66 0.74
CA PRO A 181 -17.04 -27.11 0.93
C PRO A 181 -17.94 -27.85 -0.06
N LEU A 182 -19.16 -27.36 -0.26
CA LEU A 182 -20.14 -27.97 -1.17
C LEU A 182 -19.64 -28.02 -2.63
N ALA A 183 -19.03 -26.95 -3.14
CA ALA A 183 -18.41 -26.94 -4.46
C ALA A 183 -17.33 -28.02 -4.61
N ARG A 184 -16.54 -28.26 -3.57
CA ARG A 184 -15.48 -29.29 -3.57
C ARG A 184 -16.05 -30.70 -3.52
N GLU A 185 -17.12 -30.93 -2.78
CA GLU A 185 -17.80 -32.22 -2.70
C GLU A 185 -18.47 -32.60 -4.03
N LEU A 186 -19.06 -31.61 -4.70
CA LEU A 186 -19.63 -31.76 -6.04
C LEU A 186 -18.57 -31.81 -7.15
N GLY A 187 -17.29 -31.62 -6.82
CA GLY A 187 -16.20 -31.63 -7.80
C GLY A 187 -16.25 -30.48 -8.82
N ILE A 188 -16.97 -29.40 -8.52
CA ILE A 188 -17.14 -28.23 -9.40
C ILE A 188 -16.41 -27.01 -8.88
N SER A 189 -16.09 -26.07 -9.77
CA SER A 189 -15.46 -24.81 -9.37
C SER A 189 -16.46 -23.89 -8.67
N MET A 190 -15.97 -22.98 -7.82
CA MET A 190 -16.83 -21.93 -7.23
C MET A 190 -17.44 -21.01 -8.28
N ALA A 191 -16.84 -20.88 -9.47
CA ALA A 191 -17.40 -20.11 -10.56
C ALA A 191 -18.60 -20.85 -11.20
N GLU A 192 -18.43 -22.15 -11.43
CA GLU A 192 -19.48 -23.05 -11.94
C GLU A 192 -20.68 -23.11 -10.97
N LEU A 193 -20.43 -23.23 -9.67
CA LEU A 193 -21.49 -23.25 -8.66
C LEU A 193 -22.29 -21.93 -8.66
N ARG A 194 -21.61 -20.77 -8.77
CA ARG A 194 -22.28 -19.47 -8.90
C ARG A 194 -23.12 -19.36 -10.15
N GLU A 195 -22.65 -19.92 -11.26
CA GLU A 195 -23.38 -19.92 -12.52
C GLU A 195 -24.68 -20.72 -12.41
N ARG A 196 -24.62 -21.93 -11.83
CA ARG A 196 -25.81 -22.78 -11.62
C ARG A 196 -26.82 -22.15 -10.67
N LEU A 197 -26.34 -21.46 -9.63
CA LEU A 197 -27.18 -20.78 -8.66
C LEU A 197 -27.91 -19.55 -9.24
N ALA A 198 -27.28 -18.89 -10.22
CA ALA A 198 -27.77 -17.66 -10.82
C ALA A 198 -28.71 -17.85 -12.03
N GLN A 199 -28.78 -19.06 -12.61
CA GLN A 199 -29.74 -19.42 -13.66
C GLN A 199 -31.17 -19.48 -13.12
#